data_AF-A0A920IXE4-F1
#
_entry.id   AF-A0A920IXE4-F1
#
_cell.length_a   1.000
_cell.length_b   1.000
_cell.length_c   1.000
_cell.angle_alpha   90.00
_cell.angle_beta   90.00
_cell.angle_gamma   90.00
#
_symmetry.space_group_name_H-M   'P 1'
#
loop_
_entity.id
_entity.type
_entity.pdbx_description
1 polymer ?
#
loop_
_entity_poly.entity_id
_entity_poly.type
_entity_poly.pdbx_seq_one_letter_code
_entity_poly.pdbx_strand_id
1 'polypeptide(L)'
;MKYTQVPVGFRLELFVSEPDIVNPIYFQWDERGRLWVVESIDYPNEIKEGRKGRDRIKICEDTNGDGKADKFTIFADGFNIPTSMTFARGGVLLAHAPDMLFLKDTDGDDRADIRKVLFTGFGTGDTHAGPSNLRYGLDNWIYGTVGYSRFNGEVGGEKFNFGSGTFRFKSDGSKMEFLHQFNNNTWGIGFNEQGDVFGSTANNNPAFWGFPTASIEEKENDG
;
A
#
# COMPACT_ATOMS: atom_id res chain seq x y z
N MET A 1 -14.26 -7.77 -21.23
CA MET A 1 -15.38 -8.48 -20.59
C MET A 1 -15.99 -9.65 -21.39
N LYS A 2 -15.74 -9.80 -22.71
CA LYS A 2 -16.39 -10.82 -23.56
C LYS A 2 -16.27 -12.28 -23.07
N TYR A 3 -15.24 -12.61 -22.29
CA TYR A 3 -14.98 -13.97 -21.79
C TYR A 3 -15.00 -14.06 -20.26
N THR A 4 -15.49 -13.04 -19.56
CA THR A 4 -15.52 -13.02 -18.10
C THR A 4 -16.76 -13.73 -17.59
N GLN A 5 -16.57 -14.71 -16.72
CA GLN A 5 -17.64 -15.42 -16.01
C GLN A 5 -17.63 -14.95 -14.54
N VAL A 6 -18.81 -14.79 -13.94
CA VAL A 6 -18.97 -14.49 -12.51
C VAL A 6 -19.85 -15.56 -11.86
N PRO A 7 -19.69 -15.83 -10.55
CA PRO A 7 -20.55 -16.77 -9.83
C PRO A 7 -22.03 -16.38 -9.90
N VAL A 8 -22.93 -17.34 -9.73
CA VAL A 8 -24.37 -17.09 -9.65
C VAL A 8 -24.66 -16.09 -8.52
N GLY A 9 -25.50 -15.09 -8.81
CA GLY A 9 -25.83 -14.01 -7.87
C GLY A 9 -24.90 -12.79 -7.95
N PHE A 10 -23.83 -12.84 -8.75
CA PHE A 10 -22.93 -11.71 -8.96
C PHE A 10 -23.17 -11.05 -10.32
N ARG A 11 -22.91 -9.75 -10.40
CA ARG A 11 -22.90 -8.95 -11.63
C ARG A 11 -21.55 -8.22 -11.71
N LEU A 12 -21.01 -8.12 -12.91
CA LEU A 12 -19.81 -7.33 -13.20
C LEU A 12 -20.20 -6.10 -14.00
N GLU A 13 -19.75 -4.93 -13.55
CA GLU A 13 -19.97 -3.65 -14.22
C GLU A 13 -18.65 -2.89 -14.36
N LEU A 14 -18.52 -2.14 -15.46
CA LEU A 14 -17.35 -1.31 -15.67
C LEU A 14 -17.56 0.04 -14.98
N PHE A 15 -16.75 0.32 -13.96
CA PHE A 15 -16.78 1.59 -13.24
C PHE A 15 -15.92 2.68 -13.93
N VAL A 16 -14.71 2.31 -14.37
CA VAL A 16 -13.76 3.21 -15.02
C VAL A 16 -12.79 2.40 -15.91
N SER A 17 -12.30 2.97 -17.01
CA SER A 17 -11.32 2.36 -17.91
C SER A 17 -10.35 3.39 -18.48
N GLU A 18 -9.40 2.94 -19.29
CA GLU A 18 -8.65 3.83 -20.18
C GLU A 18 -9.61 4.65 -21.07
N PRO A 19 -9.27 5.91 -21.40
CA PRO A 19 -8.03 6.63 -21.04
C PRO A 19 -8.06 7.28 -19.64
N ASP A 20 -9.17 7.19 -18.91
CA ASP A 20 -9.38 7.91 -17.65
C ASP A 20 -8.55 7.33 -16.49
N ILE A 21 -8.22 6.04 -16.55
CA ILE A 21 -7.19 5.42 -15.71
C ILE A 21 -6.08 4.77 -16.54
N VAL A 22 -4.88 4.67 -15.98
CA VAL A 22 -3.69 4.08 -16.63
C VAL A 22 -2.92 3.25 -15.62
N ASN A 23 -2.64 1.99 -15.96
CA ASN A 23 -1.86 1.06 -15.13
C ASN A 23 -2.28 1.06 -13.64
N PRO A 24 -3.55 0.78 -13.30
CA PRO A 24 -3.97 0.67 -11.92
C PRO A 24 -3.28 -0.53 -11.26
N ILE A 25 -2.62 -0.30 -10.12
CA ILE A 25 -1.94 -1.37 -9.37
C ILE A 25 -2.49 -1.57 -7.97
N TYR A 26 -3.19 -0.57 -7.44
CA TYR A 26 -3.85 -0.63 -6.14
C TYR A 26 -5.02 0.35 -6.09
N PHE A 27 -6.07 0.04 -5.33
CA PHE A 27 -7.16 0.97 -5.10
C PHE A 27 -7.84 0.76 -3.74
N GLN A 28 -8.48 1.80 -3.21
CA GLN A 28 -9.39 1.77 -2.07
C GLN A 28 -10.56 2.72 -2.31
N TRP A 29 -11.68 2.47 -1.63
CA TRP A 29 -12.81 3.39 -1.60
C TRP A 29 -12.70 4.27 -0.36
N ASP A 30 -12.93 5.57 -0.51
CA ASP A 30 -13.06 6.47 0.64
C ASP A 30 -14.47 6.40 1.25
N GLU A 31 -14.67 7.08 2.38
CA GLU A 31 -15.95 7.13 3.09
C GLU A 31 -17.06 7.86 2.32
N ARG A 32 -16.70 8.61 1.28
CA ARG A 32 -17.64 9.30 0.38
C ARG A 32 -18.05 8.42 -0.81
N GLY A 33 -17.53 7.19 -0.90
CA GLY A 33 -17.81 6.28 -2.01
C GLY A 33 -17.05 6.60 -3.28
N ARG A 34 -15.91 7.31 -3.20
CA ARG A 34 -15.04 7.59 -4.36
C ARG A 34 -13.93 6.55 -4.44
N LEU A 35 -13.57 6.14 -5.65
CA LEU A 35 -12.49 5.18 -5.89
C LEU A 35 -11.16 5.92 -5.98
N TRP A 36 -10.22 5.61 -5.09
CA TRP A 36 -8.86 6.11 -5.14
C TRP A 36 -7.95 5.06 -5.75
N VAL A 37 -7.21 5.41 -6.79
CA VAL A 37 -6.38 4.51 -7.58
C VAL A 37 -4.92 4.96 -7.54
N VAL A 38 -4.02 4.03 -7.25
CA VAL A 38 -2.58 4.19 -7.44
C VAL A 38 -2.25 3.77 -8.88
N GLU A 39 -1.76 4.71 -9.68
CA GLU A 39 -1.38 4.50 -11.08
C GLU A 39 0.14 4.43 -11.21
N SER A 40 0.63 3.35 -11.82
CA SER A 40 2.06 3.10 -12.05
C SER A 40 2.39 3.20 -13.54
N ILE A 41 2.50 4.43 -14.02
CA ILE A 41 2.75 4.79 -15.42
C ILE A 41 4.20 4.52 -15.81
N ASP A 42 5.14 4.72 -14.90
CA ASP A 42 6.56 4.57 -15.17
C ASP A 42 7.03 3.11 -15.07
N TYR A 43 6.30 2.23 -14.39
CA TYR A 43 6.63 0.80 -14.33
C TYR A 43 6.69 0.12 -15.72
N PRO A 44 7.66 -0.78 -15.97
CA PRO A 44 8.75 -1.24 -15.10
C PRO A 44 10.05 -0.43 -15.24
N ASN A 45 9.98 0.78 -15.80
CA ASN A 45 11.17 1.55 -16.13
C ASN A 45 11.77 2.20 -14.89
N GLU A 46 13.09 2.15 -14.78
CA GLU A 46 13.83 2.96 -13.83
C GLU A 46 13.72 4.45 -14.22
N ILE A 47 13.45 5.30 -13.24
CA ILE A 47 13.50 6.74 -13.44
C ILE A 47 14.95 7.18 -13.54
N LYS A 48 15.31 7.77 -14.68
CA LYS A 48 16.62 8.41 -14.90
C LYS A 48 16.76 9.63 -13.99
N GLU A 49 17.98 9.86 -13.48
CA GLU A 49 18.31 11.02 -12.64
C GLU A 49 17.77 12.34 -13.24
N GLY A 50 17.20 13.19 -12.37
CA GLY A 50 16.66 14.50 -12.76
C GLY A 50 15.25 14.50 -13.33
N ARG A 51 14.60 13.33 -13.49
CA ARG A 51 13.20 13.24 -13.94
C ARG A 51 12.23 13.07 -12.75
N LYS A 52 11.20 13.92 -12.68
CA LYS A 52 10.05 13.70 -11.79
C LYS A 52 9.26 12.49 -12.30
N GLY A 53 8.93 11.56 -11.41
CA GLY A 53 8.08 10.43 -11.77
C GLY A 53 6.66 10.83 -12.13
N ARG A 54 6.00 10.01 -12.94
CA ARG A 54 4.65 10.27 -13.48
C ARG A 54 3.57 9.54 -12.72
N ASP A 55 3.96 8.70 -11.76
CA ASP A 55 3.02 7.91 -10.98
C ASP A 55 2.28 8.80 -9.98
N ARG A 56 1.04 8.42 -9.70
CA ARG A 56 0.08 9.29 -9.05
C ARG A 56 -1.03 8.54 -8.34
N ILE A 57 -1.70 9.25 -7.45
CA ILE A 57 -2.96 8.85 -6.84
C ILE A 57 -4.07 9.63 -7.52
N LYS A 58 -5.04 8.92 -8.09
CA LYS A 58 -6.20 9.50 -8.79
C LYS A 58 -7.49 9.13 -8.08
N ILE A 59 -8.34 10.12 -7.85
CA ILE A 59 -9.71 9.96 -7.35
C ILE A 59 -10.64 9.87 -8.56
N CYS A 60 -11.45 8.82 -8.61
CA CYS A 60 -12.49 8.59 -9.60
C CYS A 60 -13.84 8.62 -8.88
N GLU A 61 -14.69 9.56 -9.26
CA GLU A 61 -15.98 9.85 -8.62
C GLU A 61 -17.11 9.69 -9.64
N ASP A 62 -18.18 9.03 -9.23
CA ASP A 62 -19.46 8.99 -9.93
C ASP A 62 -20.33 10.12 -9.36
N THR A 63 -20.49 11.22 -10.10
CA THR A 63 -21.25 12.39 -9.64
C THR A 63 -22.73 12.32 -9.97
N ASN A 64 -23.16 11.34 -10.78
CA ASN A 64 -24.53 11.23 -11.27
C ASN A 64 -25.27 9.97 -10.78
N GLY A 65 -24.57 9.03 -10.16
CA GLY A 65 -25.10 7.81 -9.55
C GLY A 65 -25.44 6.68 -10.53
N ASP A 66 -24.89 6.69 -11.75
CA ASP A 66 -25.11 5.65 -12.76
C ASP A 66 -24.17 4.43 -12.62
N GLY A 67 -23.32 4.43 -11.60
CA GLY A 67 -22.35 3.38 -11.34
C GLY A 67 -21.09 3.50 -12.18
N LYS A 68 -20.79 4.68 -12.75
CA LYS A 68 -19.57 4.96 -13.51
C LYS A 68 -18.91 6.26 -13.07
N ALA A 69 -17.59 6.24 -13.00
CA ALA A 69 -16.86 7.46 -12.73
C ALA A 69 -16.99 8.43 -13.91
N ASP A 70 -17.29 9.69 -13.60
CA ASP A 70 -17.40 10.80 -14.56
C ASP A 70 -16.54 12.01 -14.18
N LYS A 71 -15.99 12.03 -12.96
CA LYS A 71 -15.08 13.06 -12.47
C LYS A 71 -13.77 12.44 -11.98
N PHE A 72 -12.66 13.02 -12.45
CA PHE A 72 -11.32 12.51 -12.18
C PHE A 72 -10.43 13.62 -11.61
N THR A 73 -9.83 13.37 -10.45
CA THR A 73 -8.96 14.33 -9.75
C THR A 73 -7.62 13.68 -9.44
N ILE A 74 -6.51 14.33 -9.79
CA ILE A 74 -5.18 13.91 -9.34
C ILE A 74 -4.98 14.45 -7.93
N PHE A 75 -5.02 13.57 -6.94
CA PHE A 75 -4.81 13.93 -5.54
C PHE A 75 -3.34 14.26 -5.26
N ALA A 76 -2.43 13.42 -5.73
CA ALA A 76 -1.00 13.64 -5.62
C ALA A 76 -0.25 12.94 -6.76
N ASP A 77 0.86 13.52 -7.21
CA ASP A 77 1.70 12.99 -8.27
C ASP A 77 3.20 13.16 -7.97
N GLY A 78 4.04 12.71 -8.91
CA GLY A 78 5.48 12.82 -8.76
C GLY A 78 6.14 11.61 -8.14
N PHE A 79 5.42 10.49 -8.09
CA PHE A 79 5.91 9.26 -7.49
C PHE A 79 6.64 8.39 -8.50
N ASN A 80 7.41 7.46 -7.95
CA ASN A 80 8.12 6.42 -8.67
C ASN A 80 7.71 5.07 -8.09
N ILE A 81 6.84 4.36 -8.80
CA ILE A 81 6.34 3.04 -8.48
C ILE A 81 5.83 2.96 -7.02
N PRO A 82 4.90 3.84 -6.61
CA PRO A 82 4.17 3.62 -5.36
C PRO A 82 3.36 2.34 -5.49
N THR A 83 3.25 1.52 -4.45
CA THR A 83 2.69 0.16 -4.59
C THR A 83 1.32 -0.01 -3.96
N SER A 84 1.02 0.78 -2.93
CA SER A 84 -0.23 0.70 -2.18
C SER A 84 -0.43 1.93 -1.32
N MET A 85 -1.66 2.12 -0.85
CA MET A 85 -2.01 3.21 0.04
C MET A 85 -3.07 2.79 1.04
N THR A 86 -3.26 3.56 2.10
CA THR A 86 -4.44 3.43 2.97
C THR A 86 -4.78 4.77 3.62
N PHE A 87 -6.05 5.01 3.92
CA PHE A 87 -6.49 6.22 4.59
C PHE A 87 -6.10 6.20 6.07
N ALA A 88 -5.54 7.29 6.57
CA ALA A 88 -5.28 7.48 7.99
C ALA A 88 -5.16 8.97 8.31
N ARG A 89 -5.53 9.38 9.53
CA ARG A 89 -5.28 10.74 10.05
C ARG A 89 -5.81 11.88 9.15
N GLY A 90 -6.93 11.62 8.47
CA GLY A 90 -7.54 12.56 7.52
C GLY A 90 -6.72 12.78 6.25
N GLY A 91 -5.90 11.81 5.85
CA GLY A 91 -5.11 11.81 4.63
C GLY A 91 -4.81 10.38 4.18
N VAL A 92 -3.74 10.22 3.42
CA VAL A 92 -3.32 8.95 2.81
C VAL A 92 -1.89 8.61 3.24
N LEU A 93 -1.70 7.37 3.66
CA LEU A 93 -0.37 6.76 3.77
C LEU A 93 -0.05 6.07 2.45
N LEU A 94 1.14 6.33 1.89
CA LEU A 94 1.57 5.80 0.61
C LEU A 94 2.87 5.01 0.77
N ALA A 95 2.85 3.74 0.37
CA ALA A 95 4.04 2.91 0.23
C ALA A 95 4.77 3.32 -1.07
N HIS A 96 5.82 4.13 -0.93
CA HIS A 96 6.58 4.70 -2.04
C HIS A 96 8.08 4.58 -1.76
N ALA A 97 8.65 3.39 -2.00
CA ALA A 97 10.04 3.11 -1.66
C ALA A 97 11.02 4.16 -2.23
N PRO A 98 12.02 4.61 -1.45
CA PRO A 98 12.44 4.08 -0.15
C PRO A 98 11.59 4.56 1.05
N ASP A 99 10.62 5.43 0.82
CA ASP A 99 9.90 6.16 1.86
C ASP A 99 8.50 5.59 2.13
N MET A 100 8.05 5.73 3.37
CA MET A 100 6.63 5.70 3.72
C MET A 100 6.14 7.14 3.84
N LEU A 101 5.22 7.55 2.98
CA LEU A 101 4.76 8.94 2.92
C LEU A 101 3.39 9.11 3.60
N PHE A 102 3.18 10.26 4.22
CA PHE A 102 1.88 10.78 4.59
C PHE A 102 1.53 11.96 3.69
N LEU A 103 0.37 11.88 3.05
CA LEU A 103 -0.18 12.87 2.14
C LEU A 103 -1.50 13.38 2.70
N LYS A 104 -1.76 14.69 2.66
CA LYS A 104 -3.01 15.24 3.15
C LYS A 104 -3.38 16.50 2.36
N ASP A 105 -4.68 16.66 2.15
CA ASP A 105 -5.34 17.89 1.71
C ASP A 105 -5.84 18.64 2.96
N THR A 106 -5.54 19.93 3.10
CA THR A 106 -5.99 20.76 4.22
C THR A 106 -6.98 21.85 3.85
N ASP A 107 -7.28 22.06 2.57
CA ASP A 107 -8.19 23.10 2.09
C ASP A 107 -9.46 22.56 1.40
N GLY A 108 -9.51 21.25 1.15
CA GLY A 108 -10.68 20.53 0.64
C GLY A 108 -10.82 20.57 -0.88
N ASP A 109 -9.75 20.89 -1.62
CA ASP A 109 -9.74 20.88 -3.09
C ASP A 109 -9.44 19.50 -3.71
N ASP A 110 -9.36 18.46 -2.88
CA ASP A 110 -8.99 17.09 -3.24
C ASP A 110 -7.56 16.98 -3.81
N ARG A 111 -6.64 17.87 -3.41
CA ARG A 111 -5.20 17.81 -3.72
C ARG A 111 -4.36 17.86 -2.46
N ALA A 112 -3.35 17.00 -2.40
CA ALA A 112 -2.45 16.97 -1.26
C ALA A 112 -1.53 18.21 -1.24
N ASP A 113 -1.65 19.02 -0.19
CA ASP A 113 -0.77 20.15 0.12
C ASP A 113 0.32 19.77 1.14
N ILE A 114 0.09 18.72 1.93
CA ILE A 114 1.06 18.12 2.84
C ILE A 114 1.65 16.87 2.19
N ARG A 115 2.98 16.81 2.14
CA ARG A 115 3.76 15.61 1.82
C ARG A 115 4.88 15.43 2.84
N LYS A 116 4.75 14.43 3.71
CA LYS A 116 5.69 14.15 4.80
C LYS A 116 6.24 12.73 4.70
N VAL A 117 7.55 12.56 4.80
CA VAL A 117 8.17 11.25 5.03
C VAL A 117 7.96 10.87 6.50
N LEU A 118 7.32 9.72 6.77
CA LEU A 118 7.17 9.18 8.12
C LEU A 118 8.44 8.44 8.55
N PHE A 119 8.96 7.60 7.66
CA PHE A 119 10.21 6.89 7.80
C PHE A 119 10.72 6.46 6.43
N THR A 120 12.00 6.09 6.37
CA THR A 120 12.70 5.64 5.16
C THR A 120 13.47 4.37 5.47
N GLY A 121 13.85 3.62 4.44
CA GLY A 121 14.66 2.40 4.58
C GLY A 121 14.15 1.21 3.78
N PHE A 122 13.08 1.37 2.99
CA PHE A 122 12.68 0.31 2.06
C PHE A 122 13.68 0.21 0.92
N GLY A 123 14.09 -1.01 0.59
CA GLY A 123 15.02 -1.23 -0.52
C GLY A 123 14.38 -0.92 -1.87
N THR A 124 15.19 -0.34 -2.76
CA THR A 124 14.80 0.03 -4.13
C THR A 124 15.52 -0.79 -5.20
N GLY A 125 16.30 -1.82 -4.79
CA GLY A 125 17.10 -2.63 -5.71
C GLY A 125 16.27 -3.54 -6.64
N ASP A 126 15.04 -3.85 -6.24
CA ASP A 126 14.04 -4.48 -7.10
C ASP A 126 12.64 -3.93 -6.75
N THR A 127 12.00 -3.27 -7.70
CA THR A 127 10.70 -2.62 -7.53
C THR A 127 9.56 -3.63 -7.38
N HIS A 128 9.76 -4.90 -7.77
CA HIS A 128 8.76 -5.96 -7.62
C HIS A 128 8.56 -6.42 -6.17
N ALA A 129 9.49 -6.09 -5.27
CA ALA A 129 9.56 -6.67 -3.94
C ALA A 129 9.68 -5.63 -2.82
N GLY A 130 9.23 -4.41 -3.08
CA GLY A 130 9.16 -3.32 -2.11
C GLY A 130 8.03 -3.48 -1.07
N PRO A 131 7.76 -2.44 -0.27
CA PRO A 131 6.58 -2.40 0.59
C PRO A 131 5.31 -2.47 -0.24
N SER A 132 4.24 -3.05 0.27
CA SER A 132 2.96 -3.19 -0.45
C SER A 132 1.80 -3.48 0.51
N ASN A 133 0.58 -3.47 -0.06
CA ASN A 133 -0.67 -3.87 0.58
C ASN A 133 -0.96 -3.21 1.95
N LEU A 134 -0.84 -1.89 2.03
CA LEU A 134 -1.20 -1.16 3.24
C LEU A 134 -2.67 -1.36 3.62
N ARG A 135 -2.92 -1.65 4.90
CA ARG A 135 -4.27 -1.83 5.46
C ARG A 135 -4.37 -1.21 6.84
N TYR A 136 -5.46 -0.49 7.10
CA TYR A 136 -5.78 -0.02 8.43
C TYR A 136 -6.40 -1.16 9.24
N GLY A 137 -5.73 -1.59 10.31
CA GLY A 137 -6.19 -2.66 11.20
C GLY A 137 -7.20 -2.18 12.24
N LEU A 138 -8.01 -3.11 12.76
CA LEU A 138 -9.02 -2.84 13.81
C LEU A 138 -8.39 -2.39 15.15
N ASP A 139 -7.09 -2.60 15.32
CA ASP A 139 -6.29 -2.23 16.49
C ASP A 139 -5.65 -0.82 16.37
N ASN A 140 -6.00 -0.06 15.33
CA ASN A 140 -5.42 1.25 15.01
C ASN A 140 -3.93 1.22 14.66
N TRP A 141 -3.47 0.10 14.09
CA TRP A 141 -2.18 -0.02 13.44
C TRP A 141 -2.34 -0.15 11.93
N ILE A 142 -1.33 0.30 11.20
CA ILE A 142 -1.26 0.15 9.75
C ILE A 142 -0.44 -1.10 9.49
N TYR A 143 -1.04 -2.08 8.83
CA TYR A 143 -0.38 -3.29 8.40
C TYR A 143 0.13 -3.13 6.98
N GLY A 144 1.24 -3.79 6.67
CA GLY A 144 1.79 -3.85 5.34
C GLY A 144 2.64 -5.10 5.14
N THR A 145 2.97 -5.37 3.89
CA THR A 145 3.88 -6.43 3.48
C THR A 145 5.14 -5.84 2.86
N VAL A 146 6.25 -6.56 2.91
CA VAL A 146 7.45 -6.24 2.16
C VAL A 146 8.01 -7.51 1.53
N GLY A 147 8.46 -7.41 0.29
CA GLY A 147 9.15 -8.50 -0.39
C GLY A 147 10.62 -8.61 0.00
N TYR A 148 11.39 -9.33 -0.81
CA TYR A 148 12.83 -9.54 -0.62
C TYR A 148 13.69 -8.28 -0.81
N SER A 149 13.14 -7.13 -1.24
CA SER A 149 13.86 -5.85 -1.25
C SER A 149 14.09 -5.28 0.16
N ARG A 150 13.42 -5.85 1.17
CA ARG A 150 13.62 -5.59 2.60
C ARG A 150 13.27 -4.16 3.04
N PHE A 151 13.23 -4.01 4.36
CA PHE A 151 13.38 -2.76 5.08
C PHE A 151 14.69 -2.83 5.87
N ASN A 152 15.48 -1.76 5.83
CA ASN A 152 16.65 -1.55 6.65
C ASN A 152 16.71 -0.07 7.05
N GLY A 153 16.22 0.24 8.23
CA GLY A 153 16.02 1.62 8.67
C GLY A 153 15.66 1.73 10.14
N GLU A 154 15.28 2.94 10.54
CA GLU A 154 14.91 3.26 11.92
C GLU A 154 13.49 3.83 11.96
N VAL A 155 12.68 3.37 12.91
CA VAL A 155 11.32 3.89 13.15
C VAL A 155 11.12 4.03 14.66
N GLY A 156 10.70 5.20 15.13
CA GLY A 156 10.47 5.43 16.56
C GLY A 156 11.73 5.31 17.44
N GLY A 157 12.93 5.44 16.88
CA GLY A 157 14.20 5.25 17.59
C GLY A 157 14.69 3.79 17.64
N GLU A 158 13.96 2.85 17.05
CA GLU A 158 14.33 1.43 16.97
C GLU A 158 14.80 1.08 15.55
N LYS A 159 15.90 0.32 15.46
CA LYS A 159 16.45 -0.14 14.18
C LYS A 159 15.82 -1.47 13.78
N PHE A 160 15.45 -1.59 12.51
CA PHE A 160 14.86 -2.80 11.96
C PHE A 160 15.58 -3.24 10.69
N ASN A 161 15.70 -4.56 10.53
CA ASN A 161 16.17 -5.16 9.29
C ASN A 161 15.39 -6.46 9.02
N PHE A 162 14.41 -6.38 8.14
CA PHE A 162 13.54 -7.52 7.78
C PHE A 162 13.16 -7.47 6.31
N GLY A 163 12.68 -8.59 5.77
CA GLY A 163 12.16 -8.65 4.41
C GLY A 163 11.33 -9.91 4.22
N SER A 164 10.66 -10.02 3.08
CA SER A 164 9.81 -11.16 2.75
C SER A 164 8.80 -11.43 3.86
N GLY A 165 8.08 -10.42 4.34
CA GLY A 165 7.33 -10.53 5.59
C GLY A 165 6.24 -9.50 5.76
N THR A 166 5.60 -9.55 6.93
CA THR A 166 4.55 -8.63 7.36
C THR A 166 5.05 -7.75 8.49
N PHE A 167 4.65 -6.49 8.47
CA PHE A 167 4.96 -5.51 9.51
C PHE A 167 3.72 -4.68 9.80
N ARG A 168 3.73 -4.00 10.95
CA ARG A 168 2.75 -2.97 11.27
C ARG A 168 3.41 -1.75 11.87
N PHE A 169 2.82 -0.58 11.69
CA PHE A 169 3.32 0.68 12.25
C PHE A 169 2.19 1.60 12.69
N LYS A 170 2.47 2.53 13.61
CA LYS A 170 1.51 3.58 13.98
C LYS A 170 1.39 4.57 12.83
N SER A 171 0.17 5.04 12.55
CA SER A 171 -0.13 5.92 11.40
C SER A 171 0.62 7.27 11.38
N ASP A 172 1.29 7.66 12.46
CA ASP A 172 2.16 8.82 12.57
C ASP A 172 3.67 8.48 12.44
N GLY A 173 4.02 7.21 12.28
CA GLY A 173 5.38 6.71 12.20
C GLY A 173 6.09 6.57 13.54
N SER A 174 5.39 6.68 14.68
CA SER A 174 6.03 6.70 15.99
C SER A 174 6.55 5.35 16.48
N LYS A 175 6.05 4.24 15.92
CA LYS A 175 6.43 2.87 16.31
C LYS A 175 6.17 1.91 15.16
N MET A 176 7.00 0.87 15.05
CA MET A 176 6.84 -0.24 14.11
C MET A 176 7.06 -1.58 14.82
N GLU A 177 6.43 -2.64 14.31
CA GLU A 177 6.64 -4.01 14.74
C GLU A 177 6.74 -4.91 13.49
N PHE A 178 7.77 -5.75 13.45
CA PHE A 178 7.85 -6.84 12.48
C PHE A 178 7.08 -8.04 13.03
N LEU A 179 6.15 -8.58 12.25
CA LEU A 179 5.21 -9.58 12.74
C LEU A 179 5.67 -10.99 12.40
N HIS A 180 5.99 -11.23 11.13
CA HIS A 180 6.32 -12.57 10.66
C HIS A 180 7.11 -12.54 9.35
N GLN A 181 8.07 -13.46 9.21
CA GLN A 181 8.87 -13.67 8.01
C GLN A 181 8.39 -14.88 7.21
N PHE A 182 8.34 -14.73 5.90
CA PHE A 182 8.08 -15.77 4.91
C PHE A 182 9.31 -16.00 4.02
N ASN A 183 9.16 -16.88 3.03
CA ASN A 183 10.26 -17.40 2.21
C ASN A 183 10.44 -16.69 0.85
N ASN A 184 9.60 -15.71 0.51
CA ASN A 184 9.60 -15.07 -0.80
C ASN A 184 8.89 -13.69 -0.78
N ASN A 185 8.66 -13.10 -1.96
CA ASN A 185 7.93 -11.86 -2.17
C ASN A 185 6.52 -11.91 -1.57
N THR A 186 6.36 -11.29 -0.41
CA THR A 186 5.09 -11.20 0.32
C THR A 186 4.34 -9.97 -0.17
N TRP A 187 3.08 -10.15 -0.57
CA TRP A 187 2.33 -9.11 -1.30
C TRP A 187 0.87 -8.96 -0.86
N GLY A 188 0.26 -10.02 -0.35
CA GLY A 188 -1.13 -9.98 0.09
C GLY A 188 -1.24 -9.88 1.60
N ILE A 189 -2.12 -9.00 2.08
CA ILE A 189 -2.64 -9.04 3.45
C ILE A 189 -4.10 -8.59 3.46
N GLY A 190 -4.91 -9.20 4.31
CA GLY A 190 -6.32 -8.87 4.49
C GLY A 190 -6.84 -9.36 5.84
N PHE A 191 -8.03 -8.87 6.19
CA PHE A 191 -8.69 -9.14 7.46
C PHE A 191 -10.10 -9.67 7.20
N ASN A 192 -10.58 -10.55 8.08
CA ASN A 192 -12.01 -10.83 8.20
C ASN A 192 -12.63 -9.97 9.30
N GLU A 193 -13.94 -10.10 9.48
CA GLU A 193 -14.71 -9.33 10.47
C GLU A 193 -14.35 -9.70 11.92
N GLN A 194 -13.74 -10.87 12.13
CA GLN A 194 -13.28 -11.35 13.43
C GLN A 194 -11.88 -10.79 13.78
N GLY A 195 -11.22 -10.11 12.84
CA GLY A 195 -9.86 -9.59 13.01
C GLY A 195 -8.76 -10.62 12.70
N ASP A 196 -9.11 -11.79 12.17
CA ASP A 196 -8.12 -12.75 11.68
C ASP A 196 -7.39 -12.14 10.49
N VAL A 197 -6.08 -12.33 10.46
CA VAL A 197 -5.25 -11.86 9.37
C VAL A 197 -4.93 -13.00 8.42
N PHE A 198 -5.05 -12.76 7.13
CA PHE A 198 -4.63 -13.67 6.09
C PHE A 198 -3.76 -12.92 5.08
N GLY A 199 -2.96 -13.64 4.32
CA GLY A 199 -2.14 -13.02 3.29
C GLY A 199 -1.55 -14.02 2.33
N SER A 200 -0.70 -13.54 1.43
CA SER A 200 -0.15 -14.34 0.34
C SER A 200 1.26 -13.93 -0.07
N THR A 201 1.99 -14.89 -0.63
CA THR A 201 3.27 -14.66 -1.31
C THR A 201 3.14 -14.99 -2.80
N ALA A 202 4.01 -14.42 -3.63
CA ALA A 202 3.92 -14.55 -5.08
C ALA A 202 4.19 -15.97 -5.62
N ASN A 203 5.07 -16.76 -4.97
CA ASN A 203 5.46 -18.09 -5.46
C ASN A 203 5.47 -19.13 -4.34
N ASN A 204 5.09 -20.37 -4.66
CA ASN A 204 5.25 -21.61 -3.87
C ASN A 204 4.59 -21.65 -2.47
N ASN A 205 4.09 -20.54 -1.93
CA ASN A 205 3.31 -20.51 -0.70
C ASN A 205 2.14 -19.50 -0.81
N PRO A 206 1.01 -19.91 -1.41
CA PRO A 206 0.03 -18.96 -1.93
C PRO A 206 -0.81 -18.28 -0.85
N ALA A 207 -0.96 -18.86 0.34
CA ALA A 207 -1.76 -18.26 1.40
C ALA A 207 -1.26 -18.64 2.80
N PHE A 208 -1.35 -17.69 3.73
CA PHE A 208 -1.16 -17.91 5.17
C PHE A 208 -2.34 -17.36 5.98
N TRP A 209 -2.57 -17.93 7.16
CA TRP A 209 -3.59 -17.51 8.12
C TRP A 209 -2.95 -17.31 9.50
N GLY A 210 -3.27 -16.18 10.12
CA GLY A 210 -2.73 -15.75 11.41
C GLY A 210 -1.25 -15.34 11.35
N PHE A 211 -0.80 -14.75 12.46
CA PHE A 211 0.61 -14.56 12.75
C PHE A 211 0.88 -15.17 14.12
N PRO A 212 1.78 -16.15 14.27
CA PRO A 212 2.51 -16.24 15.52
C PRO A 212 3.32 -14.95 15.64
N THR A 213 3.13 -14.18 16.71
CA THR A 213 4.01 -13.06 17.04
C THR A 213 5.45 -13.55 16.99
N ALA A 214 6.27 -12.99 16.09
CA ALA A 214 7.70 -13.23 16.13
C ALA A 214 8.26 -12.65 17.43
N SER A 215 8.56 -13.51 18.41
CA SER A 215 9.38 -13.12 19.54
C SER A 215 10.83 -13.05 19.07
N ILE A 216 11.42 -11.86 19.12
CA ILE A 216 12.87 -11.73 19.07
C ILE A 216 13.39 -12.20 20.42
N GLU A 217 14.05 -13.35 20.48
CA GLU A 217 14.85 -13.70 21.66
C GLU A 217 16.05 -12.75 21.71
N GLU A 218 16.01 -11.80 22.65
CA GLU A 218 17.23 -11.12 23.07
C GLU A 218 18.14 -12.19 23.68
N LYS A 219 19.31 -12.43 23.06
CA LYS A 219 20.35 -13.21 23.72
C LYS A 219 20.78 -12.43 24.96
N GLU A 220 20.40 -12.91 26.14
CA GLU A 220 21.10 -12.57 27.37
C GLU A 220 22.58 -12.94 27.16
N ASN A 221 23.44 -11.92 27.17
CA ASN A 221 24.88 -12.15 27.33
C ASN A 221 25.08 -12.56 28.78
N ASP A 222 25.07 -13.87 29.03
CA ASP A 222 25.60 -14.44 30.26
C ASP A 222 27.09 -14.06 30.36
N GLY A 223 27.41 -13.28 31.39
CA GLY A 223 28.78 -12.90 31.78
C GLY A 223 29.53 -14.02 32.51
#